data_AF-A0A2S9FZK0-F1
#
_entry.id   AF-A0A2S9FZK0-F1
#
_cell.length_a   1.000
_cell.length_b   1.000
_cell.length_c   1.000
_cell.angle_alpha   90.00
_cell.angle_beta   90.00
_cell.angle_gamma   90.00
#
_symmetry.space_group_name_H-M   'P 1'
#
loop_
_entity.id
_entity.type
_entity.pdbx_description
1 polymer ?
#
loop_
_entity_poly.entity_id
_entity_poly.type
_entity_poly.pdbx_seq_one_letter_code
_entity_poly.pdbx_strand_id
1 'polypeptide(L)'
;GLETVGFLMMSHTIPPDKLAKQARIMADAGCQCVYVVDSAGALVLEGVADRVAALVAELGDDAQVGFHGHENLGLGVANSIEAV
;
A
#
# COMPACT_ATOMS: atom_id res chain seq x y z
N GLY A 1 -3.80 -3.34 -23.70
CA GLY A 1 -3.49 -4.41 -22.74
C GLY A 1 -4.52 -4.41 -21.63
N LEU A 2 -4.35 -5.25 -20.61
CA LEU A 2 -5.14 -5.18 -19.37
C LEU A 2 -4.60 -4.07 -18.46
N GLU A 3 -5.48 -3.47 -17.66
CA GLU A 3 -5.07 -2.61 -16.55
C GLU A 3 -4.45 -3.44 -15.42
N THR A 4 -3.40 -2.93 -14.76
CA THR A 4 -2.60 -3.69 -13.78
C THR A 4 -2.60 -3.07 -12.39
N VAL A 5 -2.92 -3.90 -11.40
CA VAL A 5 -2.82 -3.55 -9.97
C VAL A 5 -1.92 -4.58 -9.26
N GLY A 6 -1.00 -4.10 -8.42
CA GLY A 6 -0.03 -4.89 -7.69
C GLY A 6 -0.34 -4.88 -6.19
N PHE A 7 -0.31 -6.04 -5.55
CA PHE A 7 -0.62 -6.20 -4.12
C PHE A 7 0.63 -6.58 -3.33
N LEU A 8 1.10 -5.69 -2.46
CA LEU A 8 2.18 -5.98 -1.51
C LEU A 8 1.59 -6.55 -0.20
N MET A 9 1.31 -7.85 -0.22
CA MET A 9 0.70 -8.56 0.91
C MET A 9 1.53 -8.45 2.20
N MET A 10 0.85 -8.57 3.35
CA MET A 10 1.48 -8.52 4.68
C MET A 10 2.33 -7.25 4.88
N SER A 11 1.83 -6.11 4.40
CA SER A 11 2.56 -4.83 4.40
C SER A 11 3.02 -4.37 5.80
N HIS A 12 2.42 -4.84 6.89
CA HIS A 12 2.86 -4.55 8.26
C HIS A 12 4.22 -5.16 8.63
N THR A 13 4.68 -6.19 7.90
CA THR A 13 5.88 -6.96 8.26
C THR A 13 7.20 -6.25 7.97
N ILE A 14 7.17 -5.17 7.17
CA ILE A 14 8.33 -4.39 6.79
C ILE A 14 8.07 -2.88 6.98
N PRO A 15 9.13 -2.08 7.20
CA PRO A 15 9.01 -0.62 7.29
C PRO A 15 8.63 0.02 5.94
N PRO A 16 8.08 1.26 5.96
CA PRO A 16 7.60 1.96 4.76
C PRO A 16 8.62 2.10 3.63
N ASP A 17 9.89 2.41 3.95
CA ASP A 17 10.96 2.58 2.96
C ASP A 17 11.27 1.28 2.20
N LYS A 18 11.19 0.14 2.88
CA LYS A 18 11.35 -1.17 2.24
C LYS A 18 10.14 -1.55 1.39
N LEU A 19 8.94 -1.17 1.83
CA LEU A 19 7.71 -1.39 1.06
C LEU A 19 7.72 -0.57 -0.23
N ALA A 20 8.11 0.70 -0.17
CA ALA A 20 8.24 1.59 -1.32
C ALA A 20 9.22 1.02 -2.37
N LYS A 21 10.37 0.48 -1.96
CA LYS A 21 11.30 -0.21 -2.87
C LYS A 21 10.68 -1.40 -3.59
N GLN A 22 9.76 -2.13 -2.96
CA GLN A 22 9.03 -3.20 -3.64
C GLN A 22 7.97 -2.65 -4.59
N ALA A 23 7.33 -1.53 -4.25
CA ALA A 23 6.39 -0.86 -5.14
C ALA A 23 7.07 -0.36 -6.42
N ARG A 24 8.28 0.20 -6.31
CA ARG A 24 9.12 0.59 -7.46
C ARG A 24 9.36 -0.59 -8.41
N ILE A 25 9.69 -1.78 -7.88
CA ILE A 25 9.86 -2.99 -8.71
C ILE A 25 8.57 -3.32 -9.49
N MET A 26 7.40 -3.19 -8.87
CA MET A 26 6.13 -3.41 -9.55
C MET A 26 5.85 -2.37 -10.62
N ALA A 27 6.07 -1.08 -10.31
CA ALA A 27 5.85 0.01 -11.26
C ALA A 27 6.77 -0.12 -12.50
N ASP A 28 8.06 -0.39 -12.29
CA ASP A 28 9.04 -0.62 -13.37
C ASP A 28 8.68 -1.86 -14.22
N ALA A 29 7.94 -2.81 -13.65
CA ALA A 29 7.40 -3.98 -14.36
C ALA A 29 6.06 -3.72 -15.09
N GLY A 30 5.55 -2.48 -15.07
CA GLY A 30 4.32 -2.07 -15.76
C GLY A 30 3.06 -2.11 -14.88
N CYS A 31 3.21 -2.09 -13.55
CA CYS A 31 2.08 -1.93 -12.65
C CYS A 31 1.58 -0.49 -12.63
N GLN A 32 0.27 -0.27 -12.82
CA GLN A 32 -0.33 1.06 -12.89
C GLN A 32 -0.87 1.55 -11.53
N CYS A 33 -1.05 0.64 -10.57
CA CYS A 33 -1.44 0.95 -9.20
C CYS A 33 -0.88 -0.08 -8.21
N VAL A 34 -0.18 0.36 -7.16
CA VAL A 34 0.36 -0.53 -6.13
C VAL A 34 -0.36 -0.33 -4.80
N TYR A 35 -0.83 -1.42 -4.21
CA TYR A 35 -1.56 -1.39 -2.95
C TYR A 35 -0.67 -1.70 -1.74
N VAL A 36 -0.87 -0.91 -0.68
CA VAL A 36 -0.56 -1.32 0.70
C VAL A 36 -1.64 -2.32 1.12
N VAL A 37 -1.26 -3.56 1.41
CA VAL A 37 -2.21 -4.64 1.72
C VAL A 37 -1.99 -5.11 3.16
N ASP A 38 -2.92 -4.75 4.03
CA ASP A 38 -2.94 -5.20 5.42
C ASP A 38 -3.62 -6.56 5.56
N SER A 39 -2.98 -7.59 4.99
CA SER A 39 -3.51 -8.95 4.91
C SER A 39 -3.84 -9.59 6.27
N ALA A 40 -3.24 -9.08 7.35
CA ALA A 40 -3.47 -9.56 8.72
C ALA A 40 -4.33 -8.62 9.56
N GLY A 41 -4.83 -7.51 9.00
CA GLY A 41 -5.57 -6.49 9.77
C GLY A 41 -4.78 -5.98 10.98
N ALA A 42 -3.47 -5.81 10.82
CA ALA A 42 -2.51 -5.52 11.89
C ALA A 42 -1.95 -4.08 11.84
N LEU A 43 -2.25 -3.30 10.79
CA LEU A 43 -1.90 -1.89 10.73
C LEU A 43 -2.92 -1.06 11.51
N VAL A 44 -2.42 -0.02 12.18
CA VAL A 44 -3.21 0.91 12.98
C VAL A 44 -2.92 2.33 12.48
N LEU A 45 -3.93 2.96 11.86
CA LEU A 45 -3.98 4.38 11.49
C LEU A 45 -2.66 4.89 10.88
N GLU A 46 -1.82 5.58 11.65
CA GLU A 46 -0.51 6.12 11.24
C GLU A 46 0.35 5.10 10.49
N GLY A 47 0.30 3.81 10.88
CA GLY A 47 1.02 2.75 10.18
C GLY A 47 0.57 2.54 8.73
N VAL A 48 -0.67 2.88 8.39
CA VAL A 48 -1.19 2.94 7.02
C VAL A 48 -0.73 4.20 6.33
N ALA A 49 -0.93 5.38 6.94
CA ALA A 49 -0.52 6.67 6.38
C ALA A 49 0.97 6.67 6.01
N ASP A 50 1.84 6.20 6.90
CA ASP A 50 3.29 6.14 6.67
C ASP A 50 3.65 5.30 5.42
N ARG A 51 2.96 4.18 5.22
CA ARG A 51 3.20 3.28 4.08
C ARG A 51 2.64 3.84 2.79
N VAL A 52 1.45 4.42 2.84
CA VAL A 52 0.83 5.07 1.68
C VAL A 52 1.67 6.27 1.25
N ALA A 53 2.06 7.15 2.19
CA ALA A 53 2.91 8.30 1.90
C ALA A 53 4.28 7.90 1.32
N ALA A 54 4.90 6.82 1.84
CA ALA A 54 6.15 6.31 1.29
C ALA A 54 5.99 5.79 -0.15
N LEU A 55 4.89 5.09 -0.46
CA LEU A 55 4.59 4.65 -1.82
C LEU A 55 4.31 5.84 -2.74
N VAL A 56 3.52 6.81 -2.31
CA VAL A 56 3.21 8.02 -3.10
C VAL A 56 4.49 8.80 -3.42
N ALA A 57 5.38 8.97 -2.43
CA ALA A 57 6.64 9.67 -2.61
C ALA A 57 7.60 8.94 -3.56
N GLU A 58 7.63 7.60 -3.53
CA GLU A 58 8.50 6.78 -4.39
C GLU A 58 7.96 6.63 -5.82
N LEU A 59 6.65 6.45 -5.97
CA LEU A 59 6.02 6.22 -7.28
C LEU A 59 5.73 7.51 -8.04
N GLY A 60 5.45 8.61 -7.35
CA GLY A 60 5.12 9.88 -7.98
C GLY A 60 3.97 9.72 -8.99
N ASP A 61 4.23 10.10 -10.25
CA ASP A 61 3.27 9.99 -11.34
C ASP A 61 3.35 8.65 -12.11
N ASP A 62 4.27 7.75 -11.75
CA ASP A 62 4.49 6.49 -12.48
C ASP A 62 3.36 5.47 -12.25
N ALA A 63 2.76 5.47 -11.05
CA ALA A 63 1.69 4.57 -10.66
C ALA A 63 0.85 5.13 -9.52
N GLN A 64 -0.43 4.76 -9.47
CA GLN A 64 -1.31 5.07 -8.35
C GLN A 64 -0.94 4.27 -7.09
N VAL A 65 -1.46 4.71 -5.94
CA VAL A 65 -1.33 3.98 -4.66
C VAL A 65 -2.72 3.65 -4.15
N GLY A 66 -2.91 2.40 -3.73
CA GLY A 66 -4.16 1.94 -3.11
C GLY A 66 -3.95 1.35 -1.72
N PHE A 67 -5.07 1.08 -1.04
CA PHE A 67 -5.08 0.40 0.25
C PHE A 67 -6.13 -0.71 0.29
N HIS A 68 -5.75 -1.86 0.84
CA HIS A 68 -6.64 -2.98 1.13
C HIS A 68 -6.48 -3.38 2.60
N GLY A 69 -7.50 -3.08 3.41
CA GLY A 69 -7.53 -3.36 4.84
C GLY A 69 -8.39 -4.56 5.21
N HIS A 70 -8.06 -5.21 6.32
CA HIS A 70 -8.88 -6.24 6.96
C HIS A 70 -9.41 -5.77 8.32
N GLU A 71 -10.52 -6.36 8.79
CA GLU A 71 -11.24 -5.94 10.00
C GLU A 71 -10.80 -6.66 11.28
N ASN A 72 -9.63 -7.30 11.31
CA ASN A 72 -9.21 -8.13 12.45
C ASN A 72 -9.08 -7.35 13.77
N LEU A 73 -8.82 -6.04 13.68
CA LEU A 73 -8.80 -5.11 14.82
C LEU A 73 -9.99 -4.11 14.80
N GLY A 74 -10.96 -4.27 13.89
CA GLY A 74 -12.09 -3.35 13.73
C GLY A 74 -11.71 -1.98 13.17
N LEU A 75 -10.60 -1.90 12.43
CA LEU A 75 -10.02 -0.66 11.91
C LEU A 75 -10.08 -0.56 10.38
N GLY A 76 -10.71 -1.49 9.66
CA GLY A 76 -10.63 -1.53 8.19
C GLY A 76 -11.15 -0.26 7.53
N VAL A 77 -12.31 0.24 7.97
CA VAL A 77 -12.87 1.52 7.49
C VAL A 77 -11.97 2.71 7.87
N ALA A 78 -11.54 2.81 9.14
CA ALA A 78 -10.72 3.94 9.60
C ALA A 78 -9.37 3.99 8.87
N ASN A 79 -8.72 2.84 8.68
CA ASN A 79 -7.49 2.71 7.91
C ASN A 79 -7.70 3.06 6.43
N SER A 80 -8.88 2.79 5.86
CA SER A 80 -9.19 3.19 4.48
C SER A 80 -9.35 4.70 4.35
N ILE A 81 -9.88 5.38 5.37
CA ILE A 81 -9.94 6.84 5.42
C ILE A 81 -8.53 7.42 5.56
N GLU A 82 -7.70 6.83 6.40
CA GLU A 82 -6.32 7.29 6.63
C GLU A 82 -5.41 7.10 5.39
N ALA A 83 -5.78 6.20 4.48
CA ALA A 83 -5.08 5.98 3.23
C ALA A 83 -5.40 7.02 2.13
N VAL A 84 -6.42 7.87 2.31
CA VAL A 84 -6.94 8.83 1.31
C VAL A 84 -6.54 10.25 1.67
#